data_AF-A0A3C1R061-F1
#
_entry.id   AF-A0A3C1R061-F1
#
_cell.length_a   1.000
_cell.length_b   1.000
_cell.length_c   1.000
_cell.angle_alpha   90.00
_cell.angle_beta   90.00
_cell.angle_gamma   90.00
#
_symmetry.space_group_name_H-M   'P 1'
#
loop_
_entity.id
_entity.type
_entity.pdbx_description
1 polymer ?
#
loop_
_entity_poly.entity_id
_entity_poly.type
_entity_poly.pdbx_seq_one_letter_code
_entity_poly.pdbx_strand_id
1 'polypeptide(L)' 'MRKRRTCLKCGESFVSGGAANRICAECRRLNDRWPLPELLLQLQRGVMRRNGRLIGAALLQAGARRRR' A
#
# COMPACT_ATOMS: atom_id res chain seq x y z
N MET A 1 4.52 -15.08 12.20
CA MET A 1 5.80 -14.64 12.81
C MET A 1 5.86 -13.13 12.86
N ARG A 2 6.13 -12.54 14.03
CA ARG A 2 6.35 -11.10 14.19
C ARG A 2 7.82 -10.78 13.85
N LYS A 3 8.10 -9.77 13.03
CA LYS A 3 9.48 -9.33 12.68
C LYS A 3 9.65 -7.84 12.94
N ARG A 4 10.80 -7.42 13.48
CA ARG A 4 11.19 -6.00 13.54
C ARG A 4 11.45 -5.49 12.13
N ARG A 5 10.90 -4.32 11.80
CA ARG A 5 11.04 -3.64 10.52
C ARG A 5 11.10 -2.14 10.73
N THR A 6 11.64 -1.45 9.74
CA THR A 6 11.65 0.02 9.67
C THR A 6 10.37 0.50 9.01
N CYS A 7 9.72 1.51 9.59
CA CYS A 7 8.53 2.15 9.03
C CYS A 7 8.91 2.94 7.78
N LEU A 8 8.22 2.70 6.67
CA LEU A 8 8.47 3.43 5.43
C LEU A 8 8.00 4.89 5.45
N LYS A 9 7.17 5.29 6.43
CA LYS A 9 6.65 6.66 6.54
C LYS A 9 7.50 7.56 7.44
N CYS A 10 7.93 7.05 8.60
CA CYS A 10 8.65 7.84 9.60
C CYS A 10 10.05 7.31 9.95
N GLY A 11 10.50 6.19 9.37
CA GLY A 11 11.82 5.62 9.67
C GLY A 11 11.94 4.87 11.00
N GLU A 12 10.91 4.91 11.86
CA GLU A 12 10.94 4.25 13.16
C GLU A 12 10.93 2.72 13.10
N SER A 13 11.60 2.09 14.06
CA SER A 13 11.59 0.63 14.21
C SER A 13 10.29 0.15 14.86
N PHE A 14 9.61 -0.82 14.25
CA PHE A 14 8.36 -1.37 14.79
C PHE A 14 8.24 -2.89 14.57
N VAL A 15 7.36 -3.52 15.35
CA VAL A 15 7.05 -4.95 15.24
C VAL A 15 5.94 -5.15 14.21
N SER A 16 6.24 -5.85 13.12
CA SER A 16 5.29 -6.15 12.06
C SER A 16 4.80 -7.60 12.14
N GLY A 17 3.48 -7.78 12.07
CA GLY A 17 2.83 -9.10 12.07
C GLY A 17 2.81 -9.83 10.72
N GLY A 18 3.23 -9.18 9.63
CA GLY A 18 3.17 -9.77 8.28
C GLY A 18 3.92 -8.96 7.22
N ALA A 19 4.23 -9.58 6.09
CA ALA A 19 5.05 -8.96 5.04
C ALA A 19 4.42 -7.71 4.40
N ALA A 20 3.08 -7.63 4.42
CA ALA A 20 2.32 -6.50 3.90
C ALA A 20 2.36 -5.27 4.83
N ASN A 21 2.63 -5.45 6.13
CA ASN A 21 2.65 -4.36 7.10
C ASN A 21 4.05 -3.70 7.12
N ARG A 22 4.18 -2.58 6.40
CA ARG A 22 5.41 -1.78 6.30
C ARG A 22 5.34 -0.39 6.96
N ILE A 23 4.24 -0.09 7.65
CA ILE A 23 4.00 1.18 8.35
C ILE A 23 3.71 0.87 9.83
N CYS A 24 4.26 1.68 10.75
CA CYS A 24 4.04 1.53 12.19
C CYS A 24 2.58 1.81 12.58
N ALA A 25 2.17 1.36 13.77
CA ALA A 25 0.78 1.50 14.23
C ALA A 25 0.33 2.96 14.32
N GLU A 26 1.22 3.87 14.70
CA GLU A 26 0.93 5.30 14.79
C GLU A 26 0.72 5.93 13.41
N CYS A 27 1.64 5.70 12.48
CA CYS A 27 1.50 6.17 11.10
C CYS A 27 0.29 5.59 10.40
N ARG A 28 -0.12 4.36 10.74
CA ARG A 28 -1.40 3.77 10.31
C ARG A 28 -2.59 4.55 10.85
N ARG A 29 -2.65 4.83 12.17
CA ARG A 29 -3.73 5.65 12.75
C ARG A 29 -3.83 7.03 12.12
N LEU A 30 -2.69 7.67 11.82
CA LEU A 30 -2.67 8.96 11.12
C LEU A 30 -3.27 8.86 9.71
N ASN A 31 -2.98 7.79 8.98
CA ASN A 31 -3.59 7.54 7.68
C ASN A 31 -5.09 7.26 7.79
N ASP A 32 -5.54 6.56 8.83
CA ASP A 32 -6.96 6.23 9.03
C ASP A 32 -7.80 7.47 9.39
N ARG A 33 -7.18 8.52 9.97
CA ARG A 33 -7.85 9.80 10.30
C ARG A 33 -8.14 10.68 9.08
N TRP A 34 -7.45 10.46 7.97
CA TRP A 34 -7.63 11.24 6.75
C TRP A 34 -8.25 10.33 5.71
N PRO A 35 -9.56 10.46 5.41
CA PRO A 35 -10.20 9.67 4.37
C PRO A 35 -9.73 10.20 3.00
N LEU A 36 -8.50 9.87 2.66
CA LEU A 36 -8.02 9.99 1.30
C LEU A 36 -8.77 8.95 0.47
N PRO A 37 -9.24 9.32 -0.74
CA PRO A 37 -9.75 8.34 -1.70
C PRO A 37 -8.80 7.14 -1.82
N GLU A 38 -9.34 5.93 -1.91
CA GLU A 38 -8.54 4.69 -2.02
C GLU A 38 -7.47 4.78 -3.11
N LEU A 39 -7.77 5.49 -4.20
CA LEU A 39 -6.83 5.78 -5.29
C LEU A 39 -5.58 6.56 -4.80
N LEU A 40 -5.76 7.60 -3.99
CA LEU A 40 -4.66 8.39 -3.43
C LEU A 40 -3.86 7.60 -2.39
N LEU A 41 -4.52 6.76 -1.61
CA LEU A 41 -3.85 5.84 -0.66
C LEU A 41 -2.95 4.84 -1.38
N GLN A 42 -3.41 4.29 -2.52
CA GLN A 42 -2.62 3.35 -3.33
C GLN A 42 -1.38 4.00 -3.95
N LEU A 43 -1.46 5.27 -4.36
CA LEU A 43 -0.32 6.03 -4.85
C LEU A 43 0.73 6.27 -3.75
N GLN A 44 0.30 6.68 -2.55
CA GLN A 44 1.21 6.95 -1.43
C GLN A 44 1.86 5.68 -0.85
N ARG A 45 1.14 4.56 -0.82
CA ARG A 45 1.62 3.28 -0.24
C ARG A 45 2.48 2.46 -1.21
N GLY A 46 2.52 2.88 -2.48
CA GLY A 46 3.02 2.08 -3.58
C GLY A 46 2.00 0.99 -3.96
N VAL A 47 1.74 0.86 -5.26
CA VAL A 47 0.75 -0.09 -5.76
C VAL A 47 1.17 -1.51 -5.40
N MET A 48 0.23 -2.29 -4.86
CA MET A 48 0.46 -3.69 -4.55
C MET A 48 0.88 -4.44 -5.82
N ARG A 49 1.94 -5.25 -5.67
CA ARG A 49 2.47 -6.10 -6.75
C ARG A 49 2.64 -7.53 -6.26
N ARG A 50 2.29 -8.50 -7.09
CA ARG A 50 2.59 -9.93 -6.93
C ARG A 50 3.53 -10.32 -8.06
N ASN A 51 4.77 -10.68 -7.70
CA ASN A 51 5.82 -11.04 -8.65
C ASN A 51 6.04 -9.95 -9.73
N GLY A 52 6.08 -8.68 -9.31
CA GLY A 52 6.23 -7.54 -10.22
C GLY A 52 4.95 -7.08 -10.94
N ARG A 53 3.88 -7.90 -10.97
CA ARG A 53 2.59 -7.54 -11.60
C ARG A 53 1.67 -6.83 -10.61
N LEU A 54 1.02 -5.74 -11.02
CA LEU A 54 0.09 -4.98 -10.17
C LEU A 54 -1.14 -5.85 -9.80
N ILE A 55 -1.61 -5.74 -8.55
CA ILE A 55 -2.79 -6.44 -8.03
C ILE A 55 -3.62 -5.47 -7.19
N GLY A 56 -4.91 -5.33 -7.50
CA GLY A 56 -5.85 -4.39 -6.85
C GLY A 56 -6.57 -3.48 -7.86
N ALA A 57 -7.51 -2.65 -7.38
CA ALA A 57 -8.40 -1.77 -8.15
C ALA A 57 -7.73 -0.70 -9.04
N ALA A 58 -6.42 -0.79 -9.27
CA ALA A 58 -5.70 -0.09 -10.34
C ALA A 58 -5.86 -0.77 -11.72
N LEU A 59 -6.64 -1.86 -11.81
CA LEU A 59 -6.97 -2.57 -13.05
C LEU A 59 -8.12 -1.92 -13.84
N LEU A 60 -8.22 -0.58 -13.90
CA LEU A 60 -9.24 0.06 -14.74
C LEU A 60 -8.76 0.53 -16.11
N GLN A 61 -7.47 0.61 -16.45
CA GLN A 61 -7.10 1.13 -17.79
C GLN A 61 -5.88 0.48 -18.47
N ALA A 62 -6.00 -0.79 -18.86
CA ALA A 62 -5.31 -1.26 -20.07
C ALA A 62 -6.15 -2.29 -20.87
N GLY A 63 -7.47 -2.27 -20.65
CA GLY A 63 -8.44 -3.16 -21.28
C GLY A 63 -9.45 -2.43 -22.17
N ALA A 64 -9.04 -1.36 -22.86
CA ALA A 64 -9.87 -0.76 -23.91
C ALA A 64 -9.32 -1.18 -25.28
N ARG A 65 -9.49 -2.47 -25.63
CA ARG A 65 -9.52 -2.86 -27.03
C ARG A 65 -10.72 -2.17 -27.67
N ARG A 66 -10.52 -1.02 -28.32
CA ARG A 66 -11.45 -0.56 -29.34
C ARG A 66 -10.91 -1.00 -30.68
N ARG A 67 -11.57 -2.04 -31.21
CA ARG A 67 -11.57 -2.36 -32.64
C ARG A 67 -11.93 -1.09 -33.41
N ARG A 68 -11.14 -0.77 -34.42
CA ARG A 68 -11.61 -0.27 -35.72
C ARG A 68 -10.64 -0.75 -36.77
#